data_AF-A0A5J5CN76-F1
#
_entry.id   AF-A0A5J5CN76-F1
#
_cell.length_a   1.000
_cell.length_b   1.000
_cell.length_c   1.000
_cell.angle_alpha   90.00
_cell.angle_beta   90.00
_cell.angle_gamma   90.00
#
_symmetry.space_group_name_H-M   'P 1'
#
loop_
_entity.id
_entity.type
_entity.pdbx_description
1 polymer ?
#
loop_
_entity_poly.entity_id
_entity_poly.type
_entity_poly.pdbx_seq_one_letter_code
_entity_poly.pdbx_strand_id
1 'polypeptide(L)'
;MTPSSLPVLDYSDPRLKLTVQNRIRNIFVTQSEDSRHRQEDNVNHIPVVTEISSRVLEAGVNTLQKTLVLKKQAELDEVDQQLTLKRKEFKNCVEALAQRRSELEIKQQQTKERAMKFEKFVAENEVKRRRALKKYEAARELNIAKQREIEDLTEQLKQLRARQQVLKERMAKYKMYEDYLMKTLDYLPSTYLDNGSESLVMPIIRRHETLSISHRELLQRLGRLEEEVEQGQRQLQIMKQEHSIKKLMANKELSELQSELETLKEKNKQAEVNLLMEQGLSREKVEEVGCLLMAINNLAEQCYLAAYGPLESMNILTRMDMVKEYIQDKADTERRARRLMESGSAMTSRTALMDKRERAMKSMEAGSLVSCREDISSLFPEHTSGAKYKDLSSQFSTVRQVRGDGNCFYRALCFAHLESVLHNARALQRFKEKIVQTCEDFSSAGFDASSFKHHLNTVVNVVEQCQADEQEDTLLRLFNEQMTSDSVVQYLRLLTSAHLQNQADFFCNFVEAPNLLVYCHQEVEVMAMECDHVDILALSQALDICIHIVSMEGDEQQLAHHVIPEGAEPSLHLLYQTSHYNILYPRLRH
;
A
#
# COMPACT_ATOMS: atom_id res chain seq x y z
N MET A 1 48.67 -26.08 -15.08
CA MET A 1 47.92 -27.33 -15.30
C MET A 1 46.51 -26.95 -15.71
N THR A 2 46.17 -27.29 -16.96
CA THR A 2 44.84 -27.46 -17.59
C THR A 2 43.61 -26.75 -17.00
N PRO A 3 42.96 -25.84 -17.75
CA PRO A 3 41.59 -25.43 -17.44
C PRO A 3 40.63 -26.56 -17.85
N SER A 4 39.81 -27.02 -16.93
CA SER A 4 38.76 -28.01 -17.18
C SER A 4 37.69 -27.42 -18.11
N SER A 5 37.62 -27.95 -19.31
CA SER A 5 36.63 -27.69 -20.33
C SER A 5 35.21 -27.99 -19.84
N LEU A 6 34.29 -27.04 -20.03
CA LEU A 6 32.84 -27.25 -19.94
C LEU A 6 32.42 -28.40 -20.87
N PRO A 7 31.40 -29.20 -20.51
CA PRO A 7 30.99 -30.34 -21.32
C PRO A 7 30.41 -29.85 -22.65
N VAL A 8 31.00 -30.33 -23.75
CA VAL A 8 30.48 -30.17 -25.10
C VAL A 8 29.16 -30.95 -25.20
N LEU A 9 28.08 -30.25 -25.53
CA LEU A 9 26.78 -30.86 -25.80
C LEU A 9 26.88 -31.69 -27.08
N ASP A 10 26.76 -33.00 -26.94
CA ASP A 10 26.62 -33.92 -28.06
C ASP A 10 25.19 -33.82 -28.61
N TYR A 11 25.05 -33.23 -29.81
CA TYR A 11 23.78 -33.05 -30.53
C TYR A 11 23.18 -34.38 -31.04
N SER A 12 23.77 -35.51 -30.68
CA SER A 12 23.37 -36.85 -31.13
C SER A 12 22.49 -37.62 -30.11
N ASP A 13 22.23 -37.08 -28.91
CA ASP A 13 21.39 -37.76 -27.89
C ASP A 13 19.91 -37.82 -28.34
N PRO A 14 19.30 -39.02 -28.48
CA PRO A 14 17.91 -39.19 -28.90
C PRO A 14 16.88 -38.51 -27.98
N ARG A 15 17.26 -38.16 -26.74
CA ARG A 15 16.39 -37.53 -25.75
C ARG A 15 16.26 -36.02 -25.89
N LEU A 16 17.07 -35.39 -26.75
CA LEU A 16 17.03 -33.95 -27.06
C LEU A 16 16.33 -33.64 -28.39
N LYS A 17 15.76 -34.65 -29.08
CA LYS A 17 14.95 -34.46 -30.28
C LYS A 17 13.54 -33.99 -29.92
N LEU A 18 13.24 -32.73 -30.18
CA LEU A 18 11.89 -32.18 -30.09
C LEU A 18 11.04 -32.73 -31.26
N THR A 19 10.13 -33.66 -30.98
CA THR A 19 9.11 -34.09 -31.95
C THR A 19 7.93 -33.12 -31.91
N VAL A 20 7.90 -32.16 -32.83
CA VAL A 20 6.74 -31.28 -33.04
C VAL A 20 5.70 -32.04 -33.87
N GLN A 21 4.67 -32.58 -33.22
CA GLN A 21 3.45 -33.01 -33.91
C GLN A 21 2.50 -31.83 -34.08
N ASN A 22 2.35 -31.35 -35.32
CA ASN A 22 1.27 -30.46 -35.70
C ASN A 22 -0.08 -31.20 -35.61
N ARG A 23 -0.85 -30.94 -34.55
CA ARG A 23 -2.27 -31.31 -34.47
C ARG A 23 -3.12 -30.06 -34.38
N ILE A 24 -3.58 -29.59 -35.54
CA ILE A 24 -4.72 -28.68 -35.63
C ILE A 24 -5.97 -29.51 -35.28
N ARG A 25 -6.66 -29.17 -34.20
CA ARG A 25 -8.00 -29.69 -33.89
C ARG A 25 -9.00 -28.53 -33.85
N ASN A 26 -9.76 -28.43 -34.93
CA ASN A 26 -10.96 -27.61 -35.04
C ASN A 26 -12.08 -28.23 -34.19
N ILE A 27 -12.90 -27.35 -33.61
CA ILE A 27 -13.98 -27.61 -32.66
C ILE A 27 -15.30 -27.72 -33.44
N PHE A 28 -15.98 -28.86 -33.25
CA PHE A 28 -17.40 -29.21 -33.46
C PHE A 28 -18.25 -28.54 -34.56
N VAL A 29 -18.60 -29.34 -35.57
CA VAL A 29 -19.92 -29.37 -36.25
C VAL A 29 -20.39 -30.82 -36.21
N THR A 30 -21.58 -31.06 -35.65
CA THR A 30 -22.24 -32.37 -35.67
C THR A 30 -23.14 -32.47 -36.90
N GLN A 31 -22.75 -33.29 -37.87
CA GLN A 31 -23.68 -33.95 -38.78
C GLN A 31 -23.26 -35.41 -38.94
N SER A 32 -24.20 -36.30 -38.67
CA SER A 32 -24.14 -37.76 -38.77
C SER A 32 -24.71 -38.19 -40.11
N GLU A 33 -24.01 -39.06 -40.85
CA GLU A 33 -24.57 -39.77 -42.00
C GLU A 33 -24.93 -41.23 -41.69
N ASP A 34 -25.92 -41.67 -42.46
CA ASP A 34 -26.76 -42.87 -42.39
C ASP A 34 -26.07 -44.22 -42.56
N SER A 35 -26.72 -45.26 -42.01
CA SER A 35 -27.07 -46.45 -42.81
C SER A 35 -28.23 -47.29 -42.23
N ARG A 36 -29.38 -47.21 -42.91
CA ARG A 36 -30.31 -48.28 -43.35
C ARG A 36 -30.96 -49.23 -42.33
N HIS A 37 -32.30 -49.23 -42.24
CA HIS A 37 -33.20 -50.30 -42.76
C HIS A 37 -34.71 -49.93 -42.66
N ARG A 38 -35.38 -49.97 -43.83
CA ARG A 38 -36.80 -50.27 -44.18
C ARG A 38 -37.95 -49.83 -43.25
N GLN A 39 -38.92 -49.08 -43.78
CA GLN A 39 -40.11 -49.62 -44.47
C GLN A 39 -40.88 -48.50 -45.19
N GLU A 40 -41.35 -48.79 -46.40
CA GLU A 40 -42.21 -47.94 -47.23
C GLU A 40 -43.60 -47.79 -46.61
N ASP A 41 -44.22 -46.60 -46.72
CA ASP A 41 -45.60 -46.49 -47.23
C ASP A 41 -46.07 -45.04 -47.45
N ASN A 42 -46.60 -44.82 -48.66
CA ASN A 42 -47.47 -43.75 -49.17
C ASN A 42 -47.00 -42.29 -49.20
N VAL A 43 -46.38 -41.98 -50.35
CA VAL A 43 -46.23 -40.66 -50.94
C VAL A 43 -47.60 -40.11 -51.38
N ASN A 44 -48.03 -38.99 -50.78
CA ASN A 44 -49.00 -38.10 -51.42
C ASN A 44 -48.25 -36.97 -52.14
N HIS A 45 -48.34 -36.99 -53.47
CA HIS A 45 -47.86 -35.95 -54.37
C HIS A 45 -48.67 -34.66 -54.18
N ILE A 46 -48.01 -33.57 -53.81
CA ILE A 46 -48.56 -32.20 -53.92
C ILE A 46 -47.52 -31.38 -54.70
N PRO A 47 -47.92 -30.65 -55.76
CA PRO A 47 -47.00 -30.19 -56.78
C PRO A 47 -46.10 -29.07 -56.27
N VAL A 48 -44.83 -29.14 -56.67
CA VAL A 48 -43.83 -28.10 -56.44
C VAL A 48 -44.25 -26.84 -57.20
N VAL A 49 -44.72 -25.83 -56.47
CA VAL A 49 -44.78 -24.45 -56.96
C VAL A 49 -43.36 -23.90 -56.89
N THR A 50 -42.68 -23.92 -58.03
CA THR A 50 -41.44 -23.17 -58.26
C THR A 50 -41.79 -21.71 -58.50
N GLU A 51 -42.19 -20.98 -57.45
CA GLU A 51 -42.29 -19.52 -57.53
C GLU A 51 -41.56 -18.83 -56.38
N ILE A 52 -40.62 -17.98 -56.79
CA ILE A 52 -39.77 -17.14 -55.98
C ILE A 52 -40.66 -16.11 -55.27
N SER A 53 -40.37 -15.80 -54.00
CA SER A 53 -41.07 -14.83 -53.15
C SER A 53 -41.19 -13.40 -53.73
N SER A 54 -40.61 -13.15 -54.91
CA SER A 54 -40.73 -11.92 -55.68
C SER A 54 -41.96 -11.84 -56.60
N ARG A 55 -42.66 -12.95 -56.90
CA ARG A 55 -43.85 -12.93 -57.79
C ARG A 55 -45.20 -12.70 -57.10
N VAL A 56 -45.25 -12.70 -55.77
CA VAL A 56 -46.47 -12.33 -55.02
C VAL A 56 -46.62 -10.80 -54.90
N LEU A 57 -45.65 -10.03 -55.40
CA LEU A 57 -45.70 -8.56 -55.43
C LEU A 57 -46.53 -7.98 -56.58
N GLU A 58 -47.01 -8.81 -57.53
CA GLU A 58 -47.74 -8.33 -58.73
C GLU A 58 -49.26 -8.64 -58.74
N ALA A 59 -49.82 -9.24 -57.69
CA ALA A 59 -51.28 -9.30 -57.55
C ALA A 59 -51.80 -8.00 -56.94
N GLY A 60 -52.21 -7.10 -57.83
CA GLY A 60 -52.59 -5.72 -57.54
C GLY A 60 -53.69 -5.50 -56.49
N VAL A 61 -53.49 -4.40 -55.75
CA VAL A 61 -54.47 -3.36 -55.38
C VAL A 61 -55.64 -3.73 -54.44
N ASN A 62 -55.95 -5.01 -54.16
CA ASN A 62 -57.08 -5.37 -53.28
C ASN A 62 -56.72 -6.19 -52.02
N THR A 63 -55.50 -6.07 -51.50
CA THR A 63 -55.21 -6.57 -50.14
C THR A 63 -55.56 -5.50 -49.12
N LEU A 64 -56.65 -5.71 -48.37
CA LEU A 64 -57.09 -4.86 -47.26
C LEU A 64 -55.89 -4.51 -46.37
N GLN A 65 -55.72 -3.23 -46.00
CA GLN A 65 -54.63 -2.73 -45.14
C GLN A 65 -54.38 -3.61 -43.90
N LYS A 66 -55.45 -4.25 -43.39
CA LYS A 66 -55.42 -5.23 -42.29
C LYS A 66 -54.46 -6.40 -42.54
N THR A 67 -54.36 -6.91 -43.77
CA THR A 67 -53.52 -8.06 -44.14
C THR A 67 -52.04 -7.68 -44.24
N LEU A 68 -51.76 -6.45 -44.69
CA LEU A 68 -50.40 -5.87 -44.73
C LEU A 68 -49.85 -5.62 -43.32
N VAL A 69 -50.69 -5.11 -42.42
CA VAL A 69 -50.36 -4.93 -41.00
C VAL A 69 -50.09 -6.27 -40.34
N LEU A 70 -50.93 -7.30 -40.57
CA LEU A 70 -50.72 -8.64 -40.02
C LEU A 70 -49.40 -9.27 -40.51
N LYS A 71 -49.02 -9.05 -41.77
CA LYS A 71 -47.74 -9.52 -42.30
C LYS A 71 -46.55 -8.82 -41.64
N LYS A 72 -46.63 -7.50 -41.44
CA LYS A 72 -45.59 -6.74 -40.73
C LYS A 72 -45.53 -7.09 -39.25
N GLN A 73 -46.66 -7.42 -38.63
CA GLN A 73 -46.72 -7.92 -37.25
C GLN A 73 -45.97 -9.26 -37.14
N ALA A 74 -46.23 -10.20 -38.06
CA ALA A 74 -45.56 -11.51 -38.08
C ALA A 74 -44.04 -11.39 -38.33
N GLU A 75 -43.62 -10.52 -39.25
CA GLU A 75 -42.19 -10.22 -39.48
C GLU A 75 -41.53 -9.62 -38.22
N LEU A 76 -42.25 -8.75 -37.49
CA LEU A 76 -41.76 -8.12 -36.27
C LEU A 76 -41.65 -9.13 -35.12
N ASP A 77 -42.63 -10.03 -34.98
CA ASP A 77 -42.61 -11.12 -34.00
C ASP A 77 -41.47 -12.12 -34.26
N GLU A 78 -41.16 -12.41 -35.54
CA GLU A 78 -40.04 -13.26 -35.94
C GLU A 78 -38.68 -12.61 -35.59
N VAL A 79 -38.54 -11.30 -35.86
CA VAL A 79 -37.35 -10.53 -35.47
C VAL A 79 -37.22 -10.45 -33.95
N ASP A 80 -38.30 -10.28 -33.21
CA ASP A 80 -38.28 -10.26 -31.73
C ASP A 80 -37.89 -11.63 -31.14
N GLN A 81 -38.32 -12.74 -31.75
CA GLN A 81 -37.86 -14.07 -31.36
C GLN A 81 -36.35 -14.25 -31.61
N GLN A 82 -35.83 -13.79 -32.75
CA GLN A 82 -34.39 -13.85 -33.00
C GLN A 82 -33.60 -12.96 -32.06
N LEU A 83 -34.11 -11.77 -31.75
CA LEU A 83 -33.50 -10.83 -30.81
C LEU A 83 -33.44 -11.41 -29.40
N THR A 84 -34.51 -12.06 -28.94
CA THR A 84 -34.56 -12.68 -27.61
C THR A 84 -33.62 -13.88 -27.50
N LEU A 85 -33.52 -14.71 -28.54
CA LEU A 85 -32.52 -15.78 -28.62
C LEU A 85 -31.08 -15.22 -28.55
N LYS A 86 -30.77 -14.18 -29.34
CA LYS A 86 -29.45 -13.53 -29.33
C LYS A 86 -29.11 -12.88 -28.00
N ARG A 87 -30.09 -12.24 -27.34
CA ARG A 87 -29.93 -11.71 -25.97
C ARG A 87 -29.61 -12.81 -24.96
N LYS A 88 -30.25 -13.98 -25.08
CA LYS A 88 -29.98 -15.13 -24.20
C LYS A 88 -28.59 -15.71 -24.45
N GLU A 89 -28.17 -15.85 -25.71
CA GLU A 89 -26.81 -16.27 -26.07
C GLU A 89 -25.74 -15.30 -25.53
N PHE A 90 -25.97 -13.99 -25.68
CA PHE A 90 -25.07 -12.97 -25.17
C PHE A 90 -24.95 -13.03 -23.64
N LYS A 91 -26.09 -13.16 -22.94
CA LYS A 91 -26.12 -13.31 -21.48
C LYS A 91 -25.31 -14.53 -21.02
N ASN A 92 -25.50 -15.67 -21.66
CA ASN A 92 -24.74 -16.89 -21.35
C ASN A 92 -23.23 -16.72 -21.61
N CYS A 93 -22.84 -16.04 -22.71
CA CYS A 93 -21.44 -15.74 -22.98
C CYS A 93 -20.83 -14.81 -21.92
N VAL A 94 -21.55 -13.77 -21.51
CA VAL A 94 -21.09 -12.83 -20.47
C VAL A 94 -20.91 -13.54 -19.12
N GLU A 95 -21.85 -14.41 -18.73
CA GLU A 95 -21.74 -15.21 -17.51
C GLU A 95 -20.54 -16.17 -17.55
N ALA A 96 -20.31 -16.85 -18.68
CA ALA A 96 -19.15 -17.72 -18.85
C ALA A 96 -17.82 -16.95 -18.80
N LEU A 97 -17.76 -15.76 -19.40
CA LEU A 97 -16.59 -14.88 -19.34
C LEU A 97 -16.35 -14.35 -17.92
N ALA A 98 -17.41 -14.02 -17.17
CA ALA A 98 -17.29 -13.60 -15.78
C ALA A 98 -16.73 -14.72 -14.89
N GLN A 99 -17.21 -15.95 -15.06
CA GLN A 99 -16.65 -17.13 -14.35
C GLN A 99 -15.18 -17.36 -14.72
N ARG A 100 -14.84 -17.29 -16.02
CA ARG A 100 -13.45 -17.44 -16.49
C ARG A 100 -12.52 -16.37 -15.89
N ARG A 101 -13.02 -15.14 -15.77
CA ARG A 101 -12.29 -14.01 -15.19
C ARG A 101 -12.01 -14.25 -13.71
N SER A 102 -12.99 -14.70 -12.92
CA SER A 102 -12.78 -14.99 -11.49
C SER A 102 -11.81 -16.16 -11.27
N GLU A 103 -11.90 -17.22 -12.08
CA GLU A 103 -10.95 -18.34 -12.02
C GLU A 103 -9.50 -17.90 -12.32
N LEU A 104 -9.32 -17.02 -13.31
CA LEU A 104 -8.01 -16.46 -13.65
C LEU A 104 -7.46 -15.59 -12.52
N GLU A 105 -8.30 -14.78 -11.89
CA GLU A 105 -7.92 -13.92 -10.78
C GLU A 105 -7.47 -14.74 -9.57
N ILE A 106 -8.21 -15.80 -9.22
CA ILE A 106 -7.79 -16.75 -8.17
C ILE A 106 -6.45 -17.41 -8.51
N LYS A 107 -6.27 -17.88 -9.75
CA LYS A 107 -4.99 -18.48 -10.19
C LYS A 107 -3.84 -17.48 -10.17
N GLN A 108 -4.09 -16.23 -10.54
CA GLN A 108 -3.09 -15.17 -10.49
C GLN A 108 -2.67 -14.91 -9.04
N GLN A 109 -3.62 -14.84 -8.11
CA GLN A 109 -3.34 -14.66 -6.69
C GLN A 109 -2.54 -15.84 -6.11
N GLN A 110 -2.93 -17.08 -6.42
CA GLN A 110 -2.16 -18.27 -6.02
C GLN A 110 -0.73 -18.27 -6.56
N THR A 111 -0.53 -17.77 -7.79
CA THR A 111 0.80 -17.68 -8.40
C THR A 111 1.64 -16.61 -7.71
N LYS A 112 1.06 -15.45 -7.39
CA LYS A 112 1.72 -14.39 -6.61
C LYS A 112 2.12 -14.90 -5.22
N GLU A 113 1.24 -15.61 -4.52
CA GLU A 113 1.56 -16.20 -3.21
C GLU A 113 2.70 -17.21 -3.27
N ARG A 114 2.73 -18.06 -4.31
CA ARG A 114 3.83 -19.01 -4.53
C ARG A 114 5.15 -18.29 -4.81
N ALA A 115 5.11 -17.22 -5.61
CA ALA A 115 6.29 -16.39 -5.88
C ALA A 115 6.84 -15.77 -4.60
N MET A 116 6.00 -15.13 -3.78
CA MET A 116 6.40 -14.55 -2.49
C MET A 116 7.00 -15.60 -1.54
N LYS A 117 6.39 -16.80 -1.45
CA LYS A 117 6.93 -17.90 -0.64
C LYS A 117 8.31 -18.36 -1.15
N PHE A 118 8.49 -18.41 -2.46
CA PHE A 118 9.76 -18.80 -3.08
C PHE A 118 10.85 -17.74 -2.87
N GLU A 119 10.53 -16.46 -3.03
CA GLU A 119 11.45 -15.35 -2.75
C GLU A 119 11.92 -15.37 -1.29
N LYS A 120 10.98 -15.55 -0.34
CA LYS A 120 11.33 -15.69 1.08
C LYS A 120 12.28 -16.87 1.31
N PHE A 121 12.02 -18.02 0.68
CA PHE A 121 12.88 -19.19 0.76
C PHE A 121 14.29 -18.93 0.18
N VAL A 122 14.37 -18.21 -0.95
CA VAL A 122 15.65 -17.83 -1.56
C VAL A 122 16.44 -16.91 -0.63
N ALA A 123 15.79 -15.88 -0.09
CA ALA A 123 16.41 -14.94 0.86
C ALA A 123 16.94 -15.66 2.12
N GLU A 124 16.14 -16.54 2.72
CA GLU A 124 16.56 -17.34 3.87
C GLU A 124 17.75 -18.26 3.55
N ASN A 125 17.75 -18.91 2.37
CA ASN A 125 18.87 -19.73 1.93
C ASN A 125 20.13 -18.92 1.68
N GLU A 126 20.00 -17.72 1.14
CA GLU A 126 21.13 -16.86 0.89
C GLU A 126 21.77 -16.35 2.19
N VAL A 127 20.96 -16.07 3.22
CA VAL A 127 21.44 -15.79 4.57
C VAL A 127 22.17 -17.00 5.17
N LYS A 128 21.64 -18.22 5.00
CA LYS A 128 22.31 -19.46 5.45
C LYS A 128 23.64 -19.66 4.74
N ARG A 129 23.69 -19.43 3.41
CA ARG A 129 24.92 -19.50 2.60
C ARG A 129 25.96 -18.48 3.08
N ARG A 130 25.57 -17.22 3.26
CA ARG A 130 26.46 -16.16 3.78
C ARG A 130 27.02 -16.51 5.15
N ARG A 131 26.19 -17.04 6.07
CA ARG A 131 26.66 -17.50 7.39
C ARG A 131 27.65 -18.67 7.30
N ALA A 132 27.41 -19.62 6.41
CA ALA A 132 28.31 -20.76 6.19
C ALA A 132 29.66 -20.31 5.63
N LEU A 133 29.66 -19.40 4.65
CA LEU A 133 30.88 -18.81 4.08
C LEU A 133 31.70 -18.08 5.13
N LYS A 134 31.06 -17.22 5.94
CA LYS A 134 31.76 -16.49 7.01
C LYS A 134 32.39 -17.42 8.05
N LYS A 135 31.71 -18.53 8.40
CA LYS A 135 32.28 -19.55 9.30
C LYS A 135 33.47 -20.27 8.67
N TYR A 136 33.39 -20.59 7.38
CA TYR A 136 34.48 -21.21 6.64
C TYR A 136 35.70 -20.28 6.55
N GLU A 137 35.50 -19.00 6.23
CA GLU A 137 36.56 -17.99 6.18
C GLU A 137 37.26 -17.83 7.53
N ALA A 138 36.50 -17.68 8.62
CA ALA A 138 37.07 -17.58 9.96
C ALA A 138 37.87 -18.84 10.35
N ALA A 139 37.38 -20.04 10.01
CA ALA A 139 38.10 -21.29 10.26
C ALA A 139 39.39 -21.38 9.43
N ARG A 140 39.36 -20.90 8.18
CA ARG A 140 40.53 -20.84 7.30
C ARG A 140 41.59 -19.90 7.84
N GLU A 141 41.22 -18.70 8.28
CA GLU A 141 42.14 -17.73 8.89
C GLU A 141 42.77 -18.29 10.17
N LEU A 142 41.97 -18.91 11.03
CA LEU A 142 42.46 -19.55 12.25
C LEU A 142 43.45 -20.67 11.95
N ASN A 143 43.17 -21.50 10.95
CA ASN A 143 44.08 -22.58 10.54
C ASN A 143 45.40 -22.03 9.99
N ILE A 144 45.37 -20.94 9.20
CA ILE A 144 46.59 -20.29 8.71
C ILE A 144 47.42 -19.75 9.88
N ALA A 145 46.78 -19.10 10.87
CA ALA A 145 47.46 -18.59 12.05
C ALA A 145 48.12 -19.72 12.86
N LYS A 146 47.39 -20.81 13.13
CA LYS A 146 47.93 -21.99 13.84
C LYS A 146 49.07 -22.66 13.07
N GLN A 147 48.99 -22.72 11.74
CA GLN A 147 50.04 -23.30 10.91
C GLN A 147 51.35 -22.50 11.03
N ARG A 148 51.26 -21.16 11.03
CA ARG A 148 52.43 -20.29 11.27
C ARG A 148 53.02 -20.50 12.66
N GLU A 149 52.16 -20.61 13.68
CA GLU A 149 52.61 -20.87 15.05
C GLU A 149 53.34 -22.22 15.17
N ILE A 150 52.83 -23.27 14.48
CA ILE A 150 53.50 -24.57 14.41
C ILE A 150 54.88 -24.44 13.74
N GLU A 151 54.98 -23.69 12.65
CA GLU A 151 56.24 -23.45 11.93
C GLU A 151 57.26 -22.74 12.83
N ASP A 152 56.86 -21.67 13.51
CA ASP A 152 57.70 -20.92 14.44
C ASP A 152 58.18 -21.78 15.61
N LEU A 153 57.28 -22.55 16.23
CA LEU A 153 57.63 -23.46 17.33
C LEU A 153 58.56 -24.59 16.87
N THR A 154 58.39 -25.07 15.65
CA THR A 154 59.24 -26.12 15.07
C THR A 154 60.66 -25.60 14.86
N GLU A 155 60.81 -24.37 14.38
CA GLU A 155 62.13 -23.74 14.21
C GLU A 155 62.80 -23.46 15.56
N GLN A 156 62.05 -22.97 16.56
CA GLN A 156 62.58 -22.80 17.92
C GLN A 156 63.06 -24.12 18.52
N LEU A 157 62.28 -25.21 18.35
CA LEU A 157 62.68 -26.55 18.81
C LEU A 157 63.96 -27.03 18.12
N LYS A 158 64.11 -26.76 16.83
CA LYS A 158 65.32 -27.11 16.07
C LYS A 158 66.54 -26.36 16.60
N GLN A 159 66.42 -25.06 16.84
CA GLN A 159 67.50 -24.24 17.42
C GLN A 159 67.89 -24.72 18.83
N LEU A 160 66.91 -25.02 19.69
CA LEU A 160 67.15 -25.53 21.03
C LEU A 160 67.84 -26.91 21.01
N ARG A 161 67.44 -27.81 20.11
CA ARG A 161 68.10 -29.12 19.93
C ARG A 161 69.55 -28.96 19.47
N ALA A 162 69.82 -28.08 18.52
CA ALA A 162 71.18 -27.78 18.07
C ALA A 162 72.04 -27.23 19.22
N ARG A 163 71.50 -26.28 20.00
CA ARG A 163 72.18 -25.74 21.19
C ARG A 163 72.44 -26.83 22.24
N GLN A 164 71.48 -27.71 22.49
CA GLN A 164 71.65 -28.82 23.42
C GLN A 164 72.80 -29.74 22.98
N GLN A 165 72.91 -30.04 21.69
CA GLN A 165 73.99 -30.87 21.16
C GLN A 165 75.36 -30.21 21.33
N VAL A 166 75.49 -28.92 20.98
CA VAL A 166 76.73 -28.14 21.20
C VAL A 166 77.13 -28.13 22.68
N LEU A 167 76.16 -27.94 23.58
CA LEU A 167 76.43 -27.95 25.02
C LEU A 167 76.86 -29.34 25.52
N LYS A 168 76.25 -30.42 25.02
CA LYS A 168 76.67 -31.80 25.34
C LYS A 168 78.11 -32.07 24.91
N GLU A 169 78.49 -31.66 23.70
CA GLU A 169 79.86 -31.80 23.20
C GLU A 169 80.85 -31.00 24.05
N ARG A 170 80.49 -29.78 24.43
CA ARG A 170 81.30 -28.95 25.35
C ARG A 170 81.45 -29.60 26.72
N MET A 171 80.37 -30.11 27.31
CA MET A 171 80.44 -30.83 28.59
C MET A 171 81.37 -32.03 28.50
N ALA A 172 81.27 -32.84 27.44
CA ALA A 172 82.15 -33.99 27.23
C ALA A 172 83.62 -33.55 27.08
N LYS A 173 83.89 -32.47 26.31
CA LYS A 173 85.22 -31.91 26.16
C LYS A 173 85.80 -31.44 27.49
N TYR A 174 85.01 -30.79 28.33
CA TYR A 174 85.49 -30.23 29.60
C TYR A 174 85.49 -31.25 30.76
N LYS A 175 84.84 -32.41 30.59
CA LYS A 175 84.79 -33.49 31.59
C LYS A 175 86.19 -33.92 32.04
N MET A 176 87.16 -33.96 31.11
CA MET A 176 88.54 -34.30 31.44
C MET A 176 89.18 -33.36 32.48
N TYR A 177 88.83 -32.06 32.45
CA TYR A 177 89.35 -31.09 33.42
C TYR A 177 88.63 -31.22 34.76
N GLU A 178 87.32 -31.46 34.75
CA GLU A 178 86.56 -31.78 35.96
C GLU A 178 87.15 -33.02 36.65
N ASP A 179 87.34 -34.12 35.92
CA ASP A 179 87.89 -35.36 36.46
C ASP A 179 89.33 -35.18 36.96
N TYR A 180 90.14 -34.37 36.27
CA TYR A 180 91.49 -34.01 36.73
C TYR A 180 91.44 -33.19 38.03
N LEU A 181 90.60 -32.15 38.09
CA LEU A 181 90.46 -31.30 39.28
C LEU A 181 89.91 -32.08 40.48
N MET A 182 88.93 -32.96 40.25
CA MET A 182 88.40 -33.87 41.27
C MET A 182 89.47 -34.84 41.78
N LYS A 183 90.30 -35.42 40.90
CA LYS A 183 91.43 -36.24 41.33
C LYS A 183 92.49 -35.45 42.09
N THR A 184 92.73 -34.18 41.74
CA THR A 184 93.70 -33.35 42.46
C THR A 184 93.22 -32.94 43.85
N LEU A 185 91.90 -32.83 44.07
CA LEU A 185 91.30 -32.60 45.38
C LEU A 185 91.64 -33.72 46.37
N ASP A 186 91.71 -34.97 45.92
CA ASP A 186 92.05 -36.13 46.78
C ASP A 186 93.49 -36.06 47.34
N TYR A 187 94.38 -35.29 46.71
CA TYR A 187 95.77 -35.12 47.13
C TYR A 187 96.03 -33.81 47.90
N LEU A 188 95.03 -32.94 48.04
CA LEU A 188 95.18 -31.66 48.74
C LEU A 188 94.94 -31.83 50.25
N PRO A 189 95.86 -31.33 51.11
CA PRO A 189 95.63 -31.31 52.55
C PRO A 189 94.38 -30.50 52.90
N SER A 190 93.56 -31.02 53.81
CA SER A 190 92.29 -30.42 54.26
C SER A 190 92.42 -29.00 54.85
N THR A 191 93.64 -28.52 55.08
CA THR A 191 93.97 -27.15 55.50
C THR A 191 93.75 -26.08 54.42
N TYR A 192 93.67 -26.44 53.13
CA TYR A 192 93.37 -25.48 52.05
C TYR A 192 91.88 -25.20 51.84
N LEU A 193 91.00 -26.03 52.41
CA LEU A 193 89.55 -25.82 52.35
C LEU A 193 89.08 -24.73 53.34
N ASP A 194 89.93 -24.37 54.32
CA ASP A 194 89.54 -23.58 55.49
C ASP A 194 90.15 -22.17 55.56
N ASN A 195 90.79 -21.69 54.48
CA ASN A 195 91.27 -20.30 54.43
C ASN A 195 90.14 -19.34 54.02
N GLY A 196 89.26 -19.04 54.98
CA GLY A 196 89.05 -17.69 55.53
C GLY A 196 88.79 -16.48 54.62
N SER A 197 88.53 -16.62 53.33
CA SER A 197 88.12 -15.52 52.46
C SER A 197 87.10 -16.06 51.47
N GLU A 198 85.88 -15.53 51.55
CA GLU A 198 84.73 -15.90 50.73
C GLU A 198 85.14 -16.35 49.32
N SER A 199 84.91 -17.64 49.01
CA SER A 199 84.97 -18.12 47.64
C SER A 199 84.18 -17.14 46.78
N LEU A 200 84.84 -16.38 45.88
CA LEU A 200 84.20 -15.34 45.06
C LEU A 200 83.02 -15.89 44.25
N VAL A 201 82.99 -17.20 44.06
CA VAL A 201 81.93 -17.95 43.39
C VAL A 201 80.70 -18.12 44.29
N MET A 202 80.87 -18.25 45.61
CA MET A 202 79.76 -18.54 46.53
C MET A 202 78.76 -17.39 46.68
N PRO A 203 79.16 -16.11 46.75
CA PRO A 203 78.22 -14.98 46.64
C PRO A 203 77.46 -14.95 45.31
N ILE A 204 78.11 -15.34 44.19
CA ILE A 204 77.46 -15.43 42.86
C ILE A 204 76.42 -16.56 42.86
N ILE A 205 76.76 -17.72 43.42
CA ILE A 205 75.84 -18.85 43.58
C ILE A 205 74.64 -18.43 44.45
N ARG A 206 74.88 -17.85 45.63
CA ARG A 206 73.82 -17.38 46.53
C ARG A 206 72.92 -16.32 45.87
N ARG A 207 73.49 -15.41 45.07
CA ARG A 207 72.71 -14.43 44.31
C ARG A 207 71.87 -15.10 43.22
N HIS A 208 72.42 -16.07 42.50
CA HIS A 208 71.68 -16.84 41.50
C HIS A 208 70.55 -17.66 42.15
N GLU A 209 70.82 -18.33 43.28
CA GLU A 209 69.83 -19.06 44.06
C GLU A 209 68.70 -18.14 44.50
N THR A 210 69.03 -16.98 45.07
CA THR A 210 68.05 -15.96 45.48
C THR A 210 67.20 -15.51 44.28
N LEU A 211 67.83 -15.19 43.14
CA LEU A 211 67.13 -14.76 41.93
C LEU A 211 66.25 -15.88 41.35
N SER A 212 66.71 -17.14 41.42
CA SER A 212 65.96 -18.31 40.97
C SER A 212 64.72 -18.55 41.83
N ILE A 213 64.84 -18.37 43.15
CA ILE A 213 63.71 -18.43 44.08
C ILE A 213 62.71 -17.31 43.77
N SER A 214 63.16 -16.06 43.69
CA SER A 214 62.28 -14.92 43.35
C SER A 214 61.61 -15.09 41.98
N HIS A 215 62.32 -15.61 40.99
CA HIS A 215 61.75 -15.88 39.67
C HIS A 215 60.64 -16.95 39.74
N ARG A 216 60.86 -18.01 40.53
CA ARG A 216 59.85 -19.06 40.75
C ARG A 216 58.61 -18.53 41.46
N GLU A 217 58.79 -17.69 42.47
CA GLU A 217 57.68 -17.03 43.18
C GLU A 217 56.89 -16.11 42.25
N LEU A 218 57.58 -15.34 41.38
CA LEU A 218 56.94 -14.51 40.37
C LEU A 218 56.14 -15.33 39.36
N LEU A 219 56.68 -16.47 38.89
CA LEU A 219 55.95 -17.38 38.00
C LEU A 219 54.70 -17.97 38.68
N GLN A 220 54.80 -18.36 39.95
CA GLN A 220 53.64 -18.82 40.71
C GLN A 220 52.59 -17.71 40.86
N ARG A 221 53.02 -16.46 41.12
CA ARG A 221 52.12 -15.32 41.20
C ARG A 221 51.47 -15.02 39.85
N LEU A 222 52.21 -15.11 38.76
CA LEU A 222 51.68 -14.96 37.40
C LEU A 222 50.60 -16.00 37.12
N GLY A 223 50.86 -17.28 37.42
CA GLY A 223 49.87 -18.35 37.24
C GLY A 223 48.58 -18.12 38.04
N ARG A 224 48.67 -17.64 39.29
CA ARG A 224 47.49 -17.27 40.08
C ARG A 224 46.70 -16.12 39.44
N LEU A 225 47.39 -15.09 38.95
CA LEU A 225 46.73 -13.97 38.27
C LEU A 225 46.07 -14.41 36.95
N GLU A 226 46.70 -15.31 36.20
CA GLU A 226 46.11 -15.90 35.00
C GLU A 226 44.83 -16.68 35.32
N GLU A 227 44.83 -17.50 36.38
CA GLU A 227 43.65 -18.22 36.87
C GLU A 227 42.51 -17.26 37.28
N GLU A 228 42.84 -16.16 37.99
CA GLU A 228 41.87 -15.11 38.36
C GLU A 228 41.27 -14.44 37.12
N VAL A 229 42.09 -14.12 36.12
CA VAL A 229 41.63 -13.54 34.85
C VAL A 229 40.71 -14.51 34.11
N GLU A 230 41.09 -15.79 33.99
CA GLU A 230 40.25 -16.80 33.37
C GLU A 230 38.92 -16.98 34.11
N GLN A 231 38.93 -16.99 35.44
CA GLN A 231 37.73 -17.10 36.24
C GLN A 231 36.80 -15.89 36.03
N GLY A 232 37.35 -14.67 35.99
CA GLY A 232 36.62 -13.45 35.66
C GLY A 232 36.01 -13.49 34.26
N GLN A 233 36.76 -13.99 33.26
CA GLN A 233 36.25 -14.17 31.90
C GLN A 233 35.10 -15.19 31.84
N ARG A 234 35.22 -16.32 32.55
CA ARG A 234 34.15 -17.33 32.65
C ARG A 234 32.89 -16.74 33.29
N GLN A 235 33.03 -15.99 34.38
CA GLN A 235 31.89 -15.32 35.04
C GLN A 235 31.23 -14.29 34.12
N LEU A 236 32.02 -13.46 33.43
CA LEU A 236 31.50 -12.50 32.45
C LEU A 236 30.70 -13.20 31.34
N GLN A 237 31.18 -14.35 30.86
CA GLN A 237 30.51 -15.10 29.82
C GLN A 237 29.17 -15.70 30.29
N ILE A 238 29.12 -16.21 31.52
CA ILE A 238 27.86 -16.66 32.15
C ILE A 238 26.88 -15.49 32.26
N MET A 239 27.32 -14.34 32.79
CA MET A 239 26.47 -13.15 32.91
C MET A 239 25.93 -12.67 31.55
N LYS A 240 26.77 -12.71 30.50
CA LYS A 240 26.34 -12.37 29.13
C LYS A 240 25.26 -13.33 28.61
N GLN A 241 25.40 -14.63 28.87
CA GLN A 241 24.40 -15.63 28.48
C GLN A 241 23.09 -15.43 29.24
N GLU A 242 23.15 -15.25 30.57
CA GLU A 242 21.97 -14.97 31.39
C GLU A 242 21.24 -13.70 30.94
N HIS A 243 21.97 -12.62 30.66
CA HIS A 243 21.38 -11.39 30.14
C HIS A 243 20.74 -11.61 28.76
N SER A 244 21.37 -12.39 27.88
CA SER A 244 20.80 -12.75 26.58
C SER A 244 19.49 -13.54 26.72
N ILE A 245 19.41 -14.45 27.71
CA ILE A 245 18.19 -15.20 28.01
C ILE A 245 17.11 -14.25 28.53
N LYS A 246 17.43 -13.37 29.49
CA LYS A 246 16.47 -12.38 30.03
C LYS A 246 15.91 -11.48 28.93
N LYS A 247 16.76 -11.00 28.01
CA LYS A 247 16.32 -10.21 26.86
C LYS A 247 15.34 -10.98 25.98
N LEU A 248 15.60 -12.27 25.76
CA LEU A 248 14.72 -13.13 24.96
C LEU A 248 13.37 -13.35 25.65
N MET A 249 13.35 -13.55 26.98
CA MET A 249 12.09 -13.67 27.73
C MET A 249 11.29 -12.36 27.72
N ALA A 250 11.93 -11.22 27.95
CA ALA A 250 11.27 -9.91 27.89
C ALA A 250 10.69 -9.62 26.50
N ASN A 251 11.42 -9.97 25.43
CA ASN A 251 10.90 -9.85 24.06
C ASN A 251 9.70 -10.77 23.81
N LYS A 252 9.68 -11.97 24.40
CA LYS A 252 8.55 -12.88 24.31
C LYS A 252 7.33 -12.29 25.03
N GLU A 253 7.49 -11.81 26.26
CA GLU A 253 6.41 -11.15 27.03
C GLU A 253 5.86 -9.93 26.28
N LEU A 254 6.74 -9.12 25.68
CA LEU A 254 6.34 -7.97 24.86
C LEU A 254 5.51 -8.40 23.65
N SER A 255 5.88 -9.49 22.98
CA SER A 255 5.11 -10.03 21.86
C SER A 255 3.75 -10.59 22.30
N GLU A 256 3.66 -11.21 23.48
CA GLU A 256 2.40 -11.72 24.04
C GLU A 256 1.46 -10.56 24.39
N LEU A 257 1.97 -9.52 25.07
CA LEU A 257 1.21 -8.31 25.40
C LEU A 257 0.75 -7.54 24.16
N GLN A 258 1.59 -7.44 23.13
CA GLN A 258 1.20 -6.83 21.85
C GLN A 258 0.06 -7.60 21.19
N SER A 259 0.14 -8.94 21.17
CA SER A 259 -0.95 -9.77 20.62
C SER A 259 -2.25 -9.58 21.41
N GLU A 260 -2.18 -9.51 22.74
CA GLU A 260 -3.35 -9.28 23.58
C GLU A 260 -3.97 -7.91 23.32
N LEU A 261 -3.14 -6.86 23.23
CA LEU A 261 -3.57 -5.50 22.91
C LEU A 261 -4.28 -5.42 21.55
N GLU A 262 -3.75 -6.06 20.51
CA GLU A 262 -4.40 -6.09 19.19
C GLU A 262 -5.74 -6.84 19.24
N THR A 263 -5.84 -7.94 19.99
CA THR A 263 -7.12 -8.65 20.14
C THR A 263 -8.17 -7.83 20.91
N LEU A 264 -7.73 -7.02 21.88
CA LEU A 264 -8.61 -6.13 22.63
C LEU A 264 -9.06 -4.93 21.78
N LYS A 265 -8.16 -4.35 20.98
CA LYS A 265 -8.50 -3.29 20.03
C LYS A 265 -9.56 -3.75 19.04
N GLU A 266 -9.41 -4.93 18.47
CA GLU A 266 -10.38 -5.47 17.50
C GLU A 266 -11.75 -5.69 18.15
N LYS A 267 -11.78 -6.23 19.37
CA LYS A 267 -13.03 -6.36 20.15
C LYS A 267 -13.68 -5.01 20.43
N ASN A 268 -12.89 -3.99 20.76
CA ASN A 268 -13.41 -2.65 21.03
C ASN A 268 -14.01 -2.03 19.76
N LYS A 269 -13.31 -2.13 18.62
CA LYS A 269 -13.80 -1.68 17.32
C LYS A 269 -15.11 -2.36 16.94
N GLN A 270 -15.21 -3.68 17.16
CA GLN A 270 -16.46 -4.41 16.93
C GLN A 270 -17.60 -3.91 17.84
N ALA A 271 -17.31 -3.61 19.10
CA ALA A 271 -18.30 -3.08 20.03
C ALA A 271 -18.78 -1.67 19.64
N GLU A 272 -17.87 -0.79 19.20
CA GLU A 272 -18.20 0.55 18.71
C GLU A 272 -19.09 0.50 17.47
N VAL A 273 -18.78 -0.37 16.50
CA VAL A 273 -19.61 -0.57 15.30
C VAL A 273 -21.01 -1.05 15.68
N ASN A 274 -21.12 -2.00 16.61
CA ASN A 274 -22.41 -2.49 17.08
C ASN A 274 -23.22 -1.38 17.77
N LEU A 275 -22.59 -0.56 18.60
CA LEU A 275 -23.24 0.57 19.27
C LEU A 275 -23.78 1.60 18.27
N LEU A 276 -22.98 1.96 17.26
CA LEU A 276 -23.40 2.90 16.21
C LEU A 276 -24.58 2.34 15.40
N MET A 277 -24.58 1.04 15.11
CA MET A 277 -25.68 0.38 14.42
C MET A 277 -26.98 0.41 15.25
N GLU A 278 -26.91 0.11 16.55
CA GLU A 278 -28.07 0.20 17.45
C GLU A 278 -28.59 1.64 17.60
N GLN A 279 -27.68 2.62 17.71
CA GLN A 279 -28.06 4.03 17.75
C GLN A 279 -28.75 4.47 16.45
N GLY A 280 -28.24 4.05 15.28
CA GLY A 280 -28.86 4.31 13.99
C GLY A 280 -30.30 3.75 13.91
N LEU A 281 -30.49 2.49 14.30
CA LEU A 281 -31.81 1.85 14.35
C LEU A 281 -32.76 2.55 15.33
N SER A 282 -32.27 3.01 16.47
CA SER A 282 -33.08 3.76 17.43
C SER A 282 -33.52 5.12 16.89
N ARG A 283 -32.62 5.83 16.19
CA ARG A 283 -32.89 7.13 15.58
C ARG A 283 -33.94 7.02 14.48
N GLU A 284 -33.81 6.02 13.62
CA GLU A 284 -34.79 5.74 12.55
C GLU A 284 -36.18 5.48 13.12
N LYS A 285 -36.30 4.68 14.19
CA LYS A 285 -37.58 4.45 14.88
C LYS A 285 -38.17 5.72 15.48
N VAL A 286 -37.34 6.57 16.11
CA VAL A 286 -37.81 7.84 16.70
C VAL A 286 -38.28 8.80 15.62
N GLU A 287 -37.56 8.88 14.50
CA GLU A 287 -37.91 9.70 13.34
C GLU A 287 -39.22 9.23 12.69
N GLU A 288 -39.38 7.93 12.47
CA GLU A 288 -40.60 7.33 11.93
C GLU A 288 -41.82 7.64 12.81
N VAL A 289 -41.70 7.46 14.13
CA VAL A 289 -42.76 7.81 15.09
C VAL A 289 -43.04 9.32 15.09
N GLY A 290 -42.00 10.16 15.02
CA GLY A 290 -42.15 11.62 14.94
C GLY A 290 -42.92 12.05 13.69
N CYS A 291 -42.55 11.51 12.52
CA CYS A 291 -43.25 11.77 11.25
C CYS A 291 -44.72 11.32 11.31
N LEU A 292 -45.00 10.14 11.86
CA LEU A 292 -46.37 9.65 12.03
C LEU A 292 -47.20 10.59 12.93
N LEU A 293 -46.64 11.04 14.05
CA LEU A 293 -47.32 11.96 14.96
C LEU A 293 -47.62 13.31 14.31
N MET A 294 -46.66 13.87 13.56
CA MET A 294 -46.86 15.09 12.80
C MET A 294 -47.94 14.92 11.73
N ALA A 295 -47.94 13.81 11.00
CA ALA A 295 -48.96 13.52 10.00
C ALA A 295 -50.36 13.41 10.61
N ILE A 296 -50.50 12.74 11.76
CA ILE A 296 -51.78 12.63 12.48
C ILE A 296 -52.26 14.02 12.93
N ASN A 297 -51.38 14.85 13.49
CA ASN A 297 -51.74 16.20 13.94
C ASN A 297 -52.18 17.09 12.77
N ASN A 298 -51.42 17.08 11.68
CA ASN A 298 -51.75 17.84 10.48
C ASN A 298 -53.10 17.41 9.89
N LEU A 299 -53.38 16.10 9.84
CA LEU A 299 -54.67 15.59 9.39
C LEU A 299 -55.81 15.96 10.35
N ALA A 300 -55.58 15.91 11.66
CA ALA A 300 -56.59 16.26 12.66
C ALA A 300 -56.96 17.76 12.60
N GLU A 301 -55.99 18.64 12.34
CA GLU A 301 -56.25 20.06 12.09
C GLU A 301 -57.10 20.29 10.84
N GLN A 302 -56.82 19.57 9.74
CA GLN A 302 -57.57 19.70 8.48
C GLN A 302 -58.97 19.08 8.54
N CYS A 303 -59.12 17.98 9.27
CA CYS A 303 -60.35 17.20 9.38
C CYS A 303 -61.11 17.50 10.68
N TYR A 304 -60.97 18.70 11.22
CA TYR A 304 -61.51 19.05 12.53
C TYR A 304 -63.04 18.95 12.58
N LEU A 305 -63.55 18.27 13.61
CA LEU A 305 -64.98 18.16 13.92
C LEU A 305 -65.26 18.78 15.30
N ALA A 306 -66.12 19.80 15.32
CA ALA A 306 -66.45 20.53 16.55
C ALA A 306 -67.06 19.66 17.67
N ALA A 307 -67.65 18.51 17.32
CA ALA A 307 -68.21 17.56 18.28
C ALA A 307 -67.16 16.92 19.21
N TYR A 308 -65.88 16.93 18.82
CA TYR A 308 -64.80 16.31 19.58
C TYR A 308 -64.15 17.25 20.61
N GLY A 309 -64.41 18.56 20.56
CA GLY A 309 -63.83 19.56 21.48
C GLY A 309 -62.51 20.17 20.97
N PRO A 310 -61.73 20.90 21.81
CA PRO A 310 -60.49 21.58 21.40
C PRO A 310 -59.34 20.61 21.09
N LEU A 311 -58.58 20.88 20.02
CA LEU A 311 -57.48 20.02 19.53
C LEU A 311 -56.34 19.85 20.55
N GLU A 312 -56.04 20.87 21.37
CA GLU A 312 -54.95 20.79 22.36
C GLU A 312 -55.22 19.78 23.48
N SER A 313 -56.50 19.47 23.73
CA SER A 313 -56.94 18.56 24.79
C SER A 313 -57.06 17.09 24.36
N MET A 314 -56.93 16.81 23.06
CA MET A 314 -57.08 15.46 22.49
C MET A 314 -55.78 14.66 22.51
N ASN A 315 -55.89 13.37 22.79
CA ASN A 315 -54.79 12.43 22.60
C ASN A 315 -54.69 11.97 21.13
N ILE A 316 -53.58 11.33 20.76
CA ILE A 316 -53.32 10.93 19.35
C ILE A 316 -54.39 9.97 18.83
N LEU A 317 -54.86 9.02 19.65
CA LEU A 317 -55.88 8.05 19.25
C LEU A 317 -57.22 8.72 18.96
N THR A 318 -57.66 9.64 19.82
CA THR A 318 -58.87 10.43 19.61
C THR A 318 -58.77 11.35 18.38
N ARG A 319 -57.59 11.91 18.09
CA ARG A 319 -57.33 12.62 16.83
C ARG A 319 -57.50 11.71 15.61
N MET A 320 -56.99 10.48 15.66
CA MET A 320 -57.14 9.52 14.56
C MET A 320 -58.60 9.08 14.37
N ASP A 321 -59.35 8.84 15.45
CA ASP A 321 -60.77 8.49 15.38
C ASP A 321 -61.61 9.61 14.75
N MET A 322 -61.32 10.86 15.11
CA MET A 322 -61.95 12.04 14.50
C MET A 322 -61.63 12.14 13.00
N VAL A 323 -60.36 12.01 12.60
CA VAL A 323 -59.94 12.02 11.20
C VAL A 323 -60.65 10.92 10.41
N LYS A 324 -60.75 9.72 10.99
CA LYS A 324 -61.46 8.60 10.39
C LYS A 324 -62.94 8.91 10.18
N GLU A 325 -63.63 9.45 11.20
CA GLU A 325 -65.04 9.81 11.08
C GLU A 325 -65.26 10.88 9.99
N TYR A 326 -64.41 11.92 9.97
CA TYR A 326 -64.47 12.96 8.94
C TYR A 326 -64.32 12.39 7.52
N ILE A 327 -63.33 11.51 7.31
CA ILE A 327 -63.10 10.88 6.01
C ILE A 327 -64.28 9.99 5.62
N GLN A 328 -64.85 9.25 6.57
CA GLN A 328 -66.02 8.40 6.30
C GLN A 328 -67.24 9.24 5.90
N ASP A 329 -67.53 10.33 6.61
CA ASP A 329 -68.63 11.23 6.25
C ASP A 329 -68.39 11.95 4.91
N LYS A 330 -67.14 12.36 4.63
CA LYS A 330 -66.76 12.92 3.32
C LYS A 330 -66.87 11.91 2.18
N ALA A 331 -66.45 10.68 2.38
CA ALA A 331 -66.60 9.63 1.38
C ALA A 331 -68.08 9.25 1.15
N ASP A 332 -68.89 9.30 2.20
CA ASP A 332 -70.34 9.08 2.12
C ASP A 332 -71.05 10.23 1.39
N THR A 333 -70.71 11.49 1.70
CA THR A 333 -71.22 12.67 0.99
C THR A 333 -70.76 12.68 -0.48
N GLU A 334 -69.52 12.33 -0.77
CA GLU A 334 -69.02 12.17 -2.12
C GLU A 334 -69.76 11.04 -2.85
N ARG A 335 -69.96 9.87 -2.24
CA ARG A 335 -70.75 8.78 -2.84
C ARG A 335 -72.20 9.17 -3.11
N ARG A 336 -72.78 10.08 -2.32
CA ARG A 336 -74.10 10.68 -2.58
C ARG A 336 -74.03 11.70 -3.74
N ALA A 337 -73.00 12.54 -3.77
CA ALA A 337 -72.78 13.54 -4.82
C ALA A 337 -72.45 12.91 -6.18
N ARG A 338 -71.64 11.84 -6.23
CA ARG A 338 -71.35 11.07 -7.45
C ARG A 338 -72.60 10.39 -8.00
N ARG A 339 -73.48 9.85 -7.14
CA ARG A 339 -74.79 9.34 -7.58
C ARG A 339 -75.69 10.43 -8.18
N LEU A 340 -75.56 11.67 -7.70
CA LEU A 340 -76.23 12.85 -8.27
C LEU A 340 -75.56 13.37 -9.55
N MET A 341 -74.24 13.21 -9.70
CA MET A 341 -73.48 13.58 -10.92
C MET A 341 -73.58 12.51 -12.02
N GLU A 342 -73.75 11.23 -11.68
CA GLU A 342 -74.03 10.14 -12.64
C GLU A 342 -75.41 10.30 -13.30
N SER A 343 -76.30 11.12 -12.72
CA SER A 343 -77.58 11.55 -13.32
C SER A 343 -77.48 12.86 -14.13
N GLY A 344 -76.28 13.46 -14.26
CA GLY A 344 -76.02 14.71 -14.98
C GLY A 344 -74.75 14.64 -15.80
N SER A 345 -74.82 13.92 -16.93
CA SER A 345 -73.93 13.92 -18.10
C SER A 345 -72.43 14.22 -17.93
N ALA A 346 -71.65 13.17 -18.21
CA ALA A 346 -70.43 13.08 -19.02
C ALA A 346 -69.72 14.35 -19.55
N MET A 347 -68.38 14.25 -19.52
CA MET A 347 -67.33 15.11 -20.11
C MET A 347 -67.01 16.37 -19.30
N THR A 348 -65.84 16.56 -18.69
CA THR A 348 -64.47 16.45 -19.23
C THR A 348 -63.49 16.65 -18.06
N SER A 349 -62.39 15.90 -17.99
CA SER A 349 -61.11 16.37 -17.41
C SER A 349 -60.06 15.27 -17.50
N ARG A 350 -59.11 15.42 -18.42
CA ARG A 350 -57.87 14.63 -18.38
C ARG A 350 -56.70 15.37 -19.03
N THR A 351 -56.31 16.50 -18.44
CA THR A 351 -55.01 17.15 -18.72
C THR A 351 -54.72 18.16 -17.62
N ALA A 352 -53.93 17.75 -16.61
CA ALA A 352 -53.03 18.60 -15.81
C ALA A 352 -52.66 17.87 -14.50
N LEU A 353 -51.82 16.85 -14.54
CA LEU A 353 -51.21 16.25 -13.34
C LEU A 353 -50.06 15.28 -13.72
N MET A 354 -49.04 15.76 -14.44
CA MET A 354 -47.78 15.02 -14.60
C MET A 354 -46.52 15.92 -14.60
N ASP A 355 -46.58 17.16 -14.10
CA ASP A 355 -45.45 18.11 -14.27
C ASP A 355 -44.91 18.71 -12.96
N LYS A 356 -45.02 17.98 -11.84
CA LYS A 356 -44.51 18.43 -10.53
C LYS A 356 -43.84 17.34 -9.67
N ARG A 357 -43.30 16.30 -10.31
CA ARG A 357 -42.62 15.20 -9.59
C ARG A 357 -41.26 14.80 -10.18
N GLU A 358 -40.63 15.72 -10.90
CA GLU A 358 -39.31 15.49 -11.55
C GLU A 358 -38.26 16.57 -11.19
N ARG A 359 -38.52 17.42 -10.19
CA ARG A 359 -37.56 18.45 -9.69
C ARG A 359 -37.18 18.33 -8.22
N ALA A 360 -37.35 17.15 -7.62
CA ALA A 360 -36.98 16.90 -6.22
C ALA A 360 -36.21 15.58 -6.07
N MET A 361 -35.32 15.28 -7.02
CA MET A 361 -34.39 14.15 -6.96
C MET A 361 -33.05 14.50 -7.65
N LYS A 362 -32.52 15.68 -7.32
CA LYS A 362 -31.13 16.08 -7.58
C LYS A 362 -30.62 16.83 -6.34
N SER A 363 -30.28 16.08 -5.30
CA SER A 363 -29.37 16.55 -4.24
C SER A 363 -28.64 15.37 -3.58
N MET A 364 -28.07 14.52 -4.43
CA MET A 364 -26.92 13.71 -4.06
C MET A 364 -25.87 13.97 -5.13
N GLU A 365 -25.17 15.10 -5.02
CA GLU A 365 -23.99 15.32 -5.84
C GLU A 365 -22.90 14.37 -5.34
N ALA A 366 -22.74 13.27 -6.09
CA ALA A 366 -21.50 12.54 -6.19
C ALA A 366 -20.44 13.51 -6.73
N GLY A 367 -19.84 14.30 -5.83
CA GLY A 367 -19.02 15.46 -6.18
C GLY A 367 -17.75 15.08 -6.94
N SER A 368 -17.31 15.96 -7.82
CA SER A 368 -16.00 15.91 -8.50
C SER A 368 -14.83 15.76 -7.50
N LEU A 369 -13.72 15.17 -7.94
CA LEU A 369 -12.46 15.14 -7.20
C LEU A 369 -11.79 16.52 -7.13
N VAL A 370 -11.90 17.28 -8.22
CA VAL A 370 -11.49 18.69 -8.33
C VAL A 370 -12.62 19.44 -9.02
N SER A 371 -13.14 20.50 -8.40
CA SER A 371 -14.27 21.27 -8.92
C SER A 371 -13.88 22.13 -10.13
N CYS A 372 -14.90 22.65 -10.82
CA CYS A 372 -14.74 23.80 -11.69
C CYS A 372 -14.23 25.01 -10.89
N ARG A 373 -13.67 26.00 -11.59
CA ARG A 373 -13.23 27.25 -10.97
C ARG A 373 -14.45 28.07 -10.60
N GLU A 374 -14.55 28.43 -9.33
CA GLU A 374 -15.69 29.15 -8.75
C GLU A 374 -15.24 30.46 -8.13
N ASP A 375 -16.18 31.38 -7.93
CA ASP A 375 -15.91 32.60 -7.15
C ASP A 375 -15.59 32.24 -5.70
N ILE A 376 -14.67 32.99 -5.08
CA ILE A 376 -14.29 32.77 -3.67
C ILE A 376 -15.50 32.80 -2.72
N SER A 377 -16.60 33.45 -3.11
CA SER A 377 -17.86 33.44 -2.35
C SER A 377 -18.52 32.08 -2.24
N SER A 378 -18.18 31.10 -3.10
CA SER A 378 -18.78 29.76 -3.05
C SER A 378 -18.33 28.93 -1.85
N LEU A 379 -17.19 29.28 -1.22
CA LEU A 379 -16.65 28.57 -0.06
C LEU A 379 -17.49 28.73 1.22
N PHE A 380 -18.30 29.79 1.31
CA PHE A 380 -18.99 30.15 2.54
C PHE A 380 -20.47 30.46 2.26
N PRO A 381 -21.40 29.83 3.00
CA PRO A 381 -22.82 30.22 2.96
C PRO A 381 -22.97 31.70 3.32
N GLU A 382 -24.05 32.34 2.85
CA GLU A 382 -24.32 33.79 2.94
C GLU A 382 -24.31 34.40 4.36
N HIS A 383 -23.99 33.65 5.42
CA HIS A 383 -24.04 34.07 6.83
C HIS A 383 -22.68 34.02 7.57
N THR A 384 -21.57 33.71 6.89
CA THR A 384 -20.23 33.67 7.52
C THR A 384 -19.49 35.00 7.34
N SER A 385 -19.84 36.03 8.12
CA SER A 385 -19.18 37.36 8.04
C SER A 385 -17.94 37.49 8.95
N GLY A 386 -16.93 36.64 8.75
CA GLY A 386 -15.66 36.72 9.49
C GLY A 386 -14.67 37.76 8.90
N ALA A 387 -13.82 38.36 9.74
CA ALA A 387 -12.75 39.27 9.28
C ALA A 387 -11.78 38.57 8.32
N LYS A 388 -11.40 37.31 8.62
CA LYS A 388 -10.58 36.45 7.75
C LYS A 388 -11.18 36.21 6.36
N TYR A 389 -12.51 36.06 6.27
CA TYR A 389 -13.16 35.88 4.97
C TYR A 389 -13.03 37.13 4.10
N LYS A 390 -13.24 38.32 4.70
CA LYS A 390 -13.05 39.59 3.97
C LYS A 390 -11.61 39.75 3.50
N ASP A 391 -10.65 39.37 4.34
CA ASP A 391 -9.23 39.37 4.00
C ASP A 391 -8.95 38.40 2.82
N LEU A 392 -9.43 37.16 2.90
CA LEU A 392 -9.27 36.14 1.86
C LEU A 392 -9.85 36.61 0.51
N SER A 393 -11.09 37.10 0.52
CA SER A 393 -11.77 37.61 -0.68
C SER A 393 -11.15 38.90 -1.24
N SER A 394 -10.35 39.60 -0.45
CA SER A 394 -9.59 40.77 -0.93
C SER A 394 -8.32 40.36 -1.69
N GLN A 395 -7.70 39.24 -1.31
CA GLN A 395 -6.45 38.74 -1.88
C GLN A 395 -6.67 37.77 -3.06
N PHE A 396 -7.73 36.96 -3.00
CA PHE A 396 -8.03 35.90 -3.96
C PHE A 396 -9.40 36.11 -4.62
N SER A 397 -9.49 35.85 -5.92
CA SER A 397 -10.73 36.04 -6.68
C SER A 397 -11.56 34.76 -6.83
N THR A 398 -10.88 33.63 -7.03
CA THR A 398 -11.52 32.36 -7.35
C THR A 398 -10.86 31.21 -6.61
N VAL A 399 -11.58 30.09 -6.54
CA VAL A 399 -11.19 28.88 -5.84
C VAL A 399 -11.57 27.65 -6.66
N ARG A 400 -10.81 26.56 -6.49
CA ARG A 400 -11.29 25.20 -6.81
C ARG A 400 -11.35 24.38 -5.52
N GLN A 401 -12.49 23.77 -5.28
CA GLN A 401 -12.66 22.82 -4.20
C GLN A 401 -12.09 21.46 -4.60
N VAL A 402 -11.37 20.83 -3.68
CA VAL A 402 -10.81 19.48 -3.86
C VAL A 402 -11.57 18.52 -2.95
N ARG A 403 -11.70 17.25 -3.31
CA ARG A 403 -12.38 16.29 -2.43
C ARG A 403 -11.59 16.06 -1.14
N GLY A 404 -12.26 16.16 0.01
CA GLY A 404 -11.70 15.85 1.34
C GLY A 404 -11.63 14.35 1.63
N ASP A 405 -10.78 13.63 0.90
CA ASP A 405 -10.58 12.17 1.01
C ASP A 405 -9.22 11.80 1.64
N GLY A 406 -8.61 12.73 2.39
CA GLY A 406 -7.26 12.60 2.94
C GLY A 406 -6.14 12.72 1.90
N ASN A 407 -6.46 12.82 0.60
CA ASN A 407 -5.47 13.01 -0.47
C ASN A 407 -5.46 14.44 -1.04
N CYS A 408 -6.26 15.33 -0.46
CA CYS A 408 -6.52 16.67 -0.97
C CYS A 408 -5.26 17.49 -1.22
N PHE A 409 -4.25 17.45 -0.34
CA PHE A 409 -2.97 18.15 -0.55
C PHE A 409 -2.27 17.72 -1.84
N TYR A 410 -1.97 16.42 -1.97
CA TYR A 410 -1.26 15.86 -3.13
C TYR A 410 -2.02 16.13 -4.44
N ARG A 411 -3.35 16.00 -4.39
CA ARG A 411 -4.24 16.24 -5.53
C ARG A 411 -4.25 17.73 -5.92
N ALA A 412 -4.40 18.61 -4.94
CA ALA A 412 -4.40 20.06 -5.13
C ALA A 412 -3.06 20.57 -5.66
N LEU A 413 -1.95 20.13 -5.08
CA LEU A 413 -0.59 20.53 -5.45
C LEU A 413 -0.31 20.22 -6.93
N CYS A 414 -0.54 18.98 -7.34
CA CYS A 414 -0.22 18.54 -8.69
C CYS A 414 -1.14 19.18 -9.73
N PHE A 415 -2.45 19.28 -9.43
CA PHE A 415 -3.39 19.98 -10.31
C PHE A 415 -3.00 21.45 -10.48
N ALA A 416 -2.79 22.18 -9.38
CA ALA A 416 -2.46 23.59 -9.41
C ALA A 416 -1.13 23.87 -10.11
N HIS A 417 -0.12 23.01 -9.90
CA HIS A 417 1.16 23.14 -10.59
C HIS A 417 1.01 22.90 -12.10
N LEU A 418 0.34 21.82 -12.51
CA LEU A 418 0.13 21.54 -13.93
C LEU A 418 -0.69 22.62 -14.61
N GLU A 419 -1.72 23.15 -13.96
CA GLU A 419 -2.54 24.25 -14.46
C GLU A 419 -1.72 25.55 -14.62
N SER A 420 -0.78 25.84 -13.70
CA SER A 420 0.04 27.05 -13.78
C SER A 420 1.08 27.02 -14.92
N VAL A 421 1.57 25.84 -15.28
CA VAL A 421 2.53 25.66 -16.39
C VAL A 421 1.88 25.24 -17.71
N LEU A 422 0.55 25.05 -17.71
CA LEU A 422 -0.21 24.43 -18.79
C LEU A 422 0.00 25.11 -20.15
N HIS A 423 -0.05 26.44 -20.14
CA HIS A 423 0.10 27.27 -21.34
C HIS A 423 1.57 27.54 -21.73
N ASN A 424 2.52 26.93 -21.02
CA ASN A 424 3.95 27.07 -21.29
C ASN A 424 4.55 25.70 -21.62
N ALA A 425 4.57 25.36 -22.91
CA ALA A 425 5.08 24.08 -23.39
C ALA A 425 6.51 23.74 -22.90
N ARG A 426 7.38 24.76 -22.74
CA ARG A 426 8.74 24.55 -22.20
C ARG A 426 8.70 24.22 -20.71
N ALA A 427 7.86 24.88 -19.93
CA ALA A 427 7.70 24.59 -18.50
C ALA A 427 7.08 23.20 -18.29
N LEU A 428 6.07 22.84 -19.08
CA LEU A 428 5.44 21.53 -19.02
C LEU A 428 6.42 20.40 -19.42
N GLN A 429 7.26 20.64 -20.43
CA GLN A 429 8.33 19.73 -20.81
C GLN A 429 9.39 19.57 -19.71
N ARG A 430 9.80 20.66 -19.05
CA ARG A 430 10.71 20.61 -17.89
C ARG A 430 10.10 19.82 -16.73
N PHE A 431 8.81 20.01 -16.46
CA PHE A 431 8.11 19.23 -15.44
C PHE A 431 8.11 17.74 -15.78
N LYS A 432 7.82 17.37 -17.03
CA LYS A 432 7.94 15.98 -17.50
C LYS A 432 9.35 15.40 -17.27
N GLU A 433 10.39 16.14 -17.65
CA GLU A 433 11.78 15.73 -17.46
C GLU A 433 12.11 15.54 -15.97
N LYS A 434 11.65 16.46 -15.11
CA LYS A 434 11.79 16.37 -13.66
C LYS A 434 11.12 15.11 -13.10
N ILE A 435 9.88 14.81 -13.51
CA ILE A 435 9.14 13.60 -13.11
C ILE A 435 9.86 12.31 -13.55
N VAL A 436 10.44 12.29 -14.75
CA VAL A 436 11.23 11.14 -15.21
C VAL A 436 12.52 10.98 -14.41
N GLN A 437 13.17 12.09 -14.06
CA GLN A 437 14.41 12.09 -13.29
C GLN A 437 14.22 11.56 -11.86
N THR A 438 13.02 11.65 -11.28
CA THR A 438 12.76 11.11 -9.93
C THR A 438 12.94 9.58 -9.84
N CYS A 439 13.10 8.86 -10.96
CA CYS A 439 13.53 7.46 -10.92
C CYS A 439 14.83 7.25 -10.12
N GLU A 440 15.75 8.22 -10.16
CA GLU A 440 17.00 8.17 -9.39
C GLU A 440 16.73 8.35 -7.89
N ASP A 441 15.78 9.21 -7.52
CA ASP A 441 15.37 9.42 -6.13
C ASP A 441 14.78 8.13 -5.54
N PHE A 442 13.89 7.48 -6.29
CA PHE A 442 13.32 6.18 -5.89
C PHE A 442 14.39 5.09 -5.75
N SER A 443 15.33 5.03 -6.70
CA SER A 443 16.41 4.04 -6.68
C SER A 443 17.34 4.24 -5.48
N SER A 444 17.64 5.49 -5.15
CA SER A 444 18.49 5.87 -4.01
C SER A 444 17.84 5.52 -2.66
N ALA A 445 16.51 5.68 -2.57
CA ALA A 445 15.74 5.30 -1.38
C ALA A 445 15.45 3.79 -1.30
N GLY A 446 15.85 3.00 -2.30
CA GLY A 446 15.70 1.54 -2.29
C GLY A 446 14.34 1.02 -2.75
N PHE A 447 13.53 1.83 -3.46
CA PHE A 447 12.27 1.38 -4.04
C PHE A 447 12.51 0.46 -5.24
N ASP A 448 11.73 -0.63 -5.33
CA ASP A 448 11.72 -1.46 -6.52
C ASP A 448 11.00 -0.77 -7.68
N ALA A 449 11.54 -0.86 -8.90
CA ALA A 449 10.95 -0.21 -10.06
C ALA A 449 9.50 -0.65 -10.34
N SER A 450 9.09 -1.86 -9.95
CA SER A 450 7.71 -2.30 -10.14
C SER A 450 6.70 -1.61 -9.23
N SER A 451 7.13 -1.01 -8.12
CA SER A 451 6.22 -0.39 -7.14
C SER A 451 5.74 0.99 -7.58
N PHE A 452 6.58 1.78 -8.26
CA PHE A 452 6.25 3.18 -8.61
C PHE A 452 6.07 3.43 -10.11
N LYS A 453 6.61 2.57 -10.99
CA LYS A 453 6.71 2.87 -12.43
C LYS A 453 5.37 3.03 -13.14
N HIS A 454 4.34 2.30 -12.71
CA HIS A 454 2.98 2.50 -13.26
C HIS A 454 2.43 3.89 -12.89
N HIS A 455 2.64 4.33 -11.66
CA HIS A 455 2.19 5.63 -11.16
C HIS A 455 2.96 6.77 -11.83
N LEU A 456 4.29 6.65 -11.95
CA LEU A 456 5.12 7.60 -12.69
C LEU A 456 4.66 7.74 -14.15
N ASN A 457 4.46 6.61 -14.84
CA ASN A 457 3.97 6.62 -16.21
C ASN A 457 2.58 7.27 -16.33
N THR A 458 1.74 7.16 -15.29
CA THR A 458 0.44 7.82 -15.26
C THR A 458 0.61 9.34 -15.23
N VAL A 459 1.50 9.88 -14.38
CA VAL A 459 1.80 11.32 -14.35
C VAL A 459 2.35 11.80 -15.69
N VAL A 460 3.28 11.06 -16.29
CA VAL A 460 3.83 11.40 -17.61
C VAL A 460 2.73 11.43 -18.68
N ASN A 461 1.82 10.45 -18.69
CA ASN A 461 0.70 10.41 -19.62
C ASN A 461 -0.27 11.58 -19.43
N VAL A 462 -0.53 11.99 -18.18
CA VAL A 462 -1.33 13.20 -17.90
C VAL A 462 -0.67 14.44 -18.51
N VAL A 463 0.65 14.60 -18.33
CA VAL A 463 1.41 15.70 -18.91
C VAL A 463 1.36 15.67 -20.45
N GLU A 464 1.54 14.51 -21.07
CA GLU A 464 1.50 14.34 -22.53
C GLU A 464 0.11 14.66 -23.12
N GLN A 465 -0.98 14.24 -22.46
CA GLN A 465 -2.33 14.56 -22.92
C GLN A 465 -2.63 16.06 -22.83
N CYS A 466 -2.14 16.73 -21.80
CA CYS A 466 -2.27 18.18 -21.65
C CYS A 466 -1.47 18.98 -22.71
N GLN A 467 -0.49 18.36 -23.39
CA GLN A 467 0.22 18.99 -24.52
C GLN A 467 -0.57 18.92 -25.83
N ALA A 468 -1.48 17.96 -25.97
CA ALA A 468 -2.08 17.61 -27.25
C ALA A 468 -3.46 18.22 -27.51
N ASP A 469 -4.21 18.58 -26.47
CA ASP A 469 -5.65 18.88 -26.53
C ASP A 469 -6.02 20.19 -25.80
N GLU A 470 -7.31 20.54 -25.76
CA GLU A 470 -7.87 21.62 -24.92
C GLU A 470 -7.40 21.47 -23.48
N GLN A 471 -6.36 22.24 -23.13
CA GLN A 471 -5.43 21.84 -22.08
C GLN A 471 -6.09 21.79 -20.69
N GLU A 472 -6.95 22.77 -20.38
CA GLU A 472 -7.57 22.92 -19.05
C GLU A 472 -8.70 21.90 -18.82
N ASP A 473 -9.58 21.71 -19.82
CA ASP A 473 -10.66 20.72 -19.75
C ASP A 473 -10.12 19.29 -19.71
N THR A 474 -9.02 19.03 -20.43
CA THR A 474 -8.32 17.74 -20.39
C THR A 474 -7.72 17.47 -19.02
N LEU A 475 -7.04 18.46 -18.42
CA LEU A 475 -6.49 18.35 -17.07
C LEU A 475 -7.59 18.09 -16.04
N LEU A 476 -8.68 18.86 -16.09
CA LEU A 476 -9.82 18.72 -15.20
C LEU A 476 -10.49 17.35 -15.34
N ARG A 477 -10.67 16.87 -16.58
CA ARG A 477 -11.20 15.53 -16.85
C ARG A 477 -10.33 14.44 -16.25
N LEU A 478 -9.01 14.47 -16.50
CA LEU A 478 -8.08 13.46 -16.01
C LEU A 478 -7.99 13.41 -14.48
N PHE A 479 -8.00 14.56 -13.81
CA PHE A 479 -8.01 14.62 -12.34
C PHE A 479 -9.35 14.26 -11.71
N ASN A 480 -10.43 14.21 -12.50
CA ASN A 480 -11.74 13.70 -12.09
C ASN A 480 -11.96 12.22 -12.42
N GLU A 481 -11.04 11.59 -13.14
CA GLU A 481 -10.99 10.13 -13.28
C GLU A 481 -10.34 9.52 -12.04
N GLN A 482 -11.11 8.78 -11.23
CA GLN A 482 -10.67 8.25 -9.93
C GLN A 482 -9.35 7.48 -10.03
N MET A 483 -9.23 6.55 -10.97
CA MET A 483 -8.02 5.74 -11.14
C MET A 483 -6.80 6.57 -11.53
N THR A 484 -6.96 7.52 -12.45
CA THR A 484 -5.88 8.39 -12.92
C THR A 484 -5.41 9.30 -11.79
N SER A 485 -6.34 10.00 -11.16
CA SER A 485 -6.09 10.97 -10.09
C SER A 485 -5.49 10.31 -8.85
N ASP A 486 -5.97 9.12 -8.44
CA ASP A 486 -5.41 8.38 -7.31
C ASP A 486 -4.03 7.79 -7.63
N SER A 487 -3.77 7.40 -8.89
CA SER A 487 -2.43 6.97 -9.32
C SER A 487 -1.43 8.13 -9.30
N VAL A 488 -1.85 9.34 -9.67
CA VAL A 488 -1.04 10.57 -9.52
C VAL A 488 -0.76 10.84 -8.04
N VAL A 489 -1.76 10.76 -7.17
CA VAL A 489 -1.59 10.93 -5.71
C VAL A 489 -0.60 9.90 -5.16
N GLN A 490 -0.76 8.61 -5.50
CA GLN A 490 0.13 7.56 -5.02
C GLN A 490 1.57 7.79 -5.48
N TYR A 491 1.79 8.24 -6.71
CA TYR A 491 3.13 8.63 -7.17
C TYR A 491 3.74 9.72 -6.27
N LEU A 492 2.98 10.78 -5.96
CA LEU A 492 3.48 11.89 -5.15
C LEU A 492 3.76 11.47 -3.71
N ARG A 493 2.94 10.61 -3.12
CA ARG A 493 3.19 10.02 -1.80
C ARG A 493 4.49 9.21 -1.78
N LEU A 494 4.68 8.34 -2.77
CA LEU A 494 5.91 7.55 -2.89
C LEU A 494 7.13 8.46 -3.10
N LEU A 495 7.01 9.50 -3.92
CA LEU A 495 8.08 10.47 -4.15
C LEU A 495 8.45 11.22 -2.86
N THR A 496 7.44 11.61 -2.09
CA THR A 496 7.61 12.26 -0.78
C THR A 496 8.37 11.33 0.18
N SER A 497 7.95 10.06 0.28
CA SER A 497 8.65 9.03 1.06
C SER A 497 10.10 8.84 0.60
N ALA A 498 10.35 8.75 -0.71
CA ALA A 498 11.70 8.59 -1.26
C ALA A 498 12.59 9.79 -0.91
N HIS A 499 12.08 11.02 -1.03
CA HIS A 499 12.83 12.23 -0.69
C HIS A 499 13.16 12.30 0.81
N LEU A 500 12.19 12.01 1.67
CA LEU A 500 12.39 11.92 3.12
C LEU A 500 13.51 10.92 3.45
N GLN A 501 13.45 9.71 2.88
CA GLN A 501 14.45 8.66 3.12
C GLN A 501 15.85 9.03 2.61
N ASN A 502 15.96 9.66 1.45
CA ASN A 502 17.24 10.09 0.89
C ASN A 502 17.92 11.19 1.71
N GLN A 503 17.14 11.97 2.48
CA GLN A 503 17.62 13.05 3.33
C GLN A 503 17.33 12.78 4.82
N ALA A 504 17.43 11.51 5.22
CA ALA A 504 17.01 11.06 6.55
C ALA A 504 17.70 11.80 7.71
N ASP A 505 18.97 12.19 7.55
CA ASP A 505 19.72 12.93 8.56
C ASP A 505 19.09 14.30 8.89
N PHE A 506 18.47 14.94 7.90
CA PHE A 506 17.76 16.20 8.08
C PHE A 506 16.37 15.95 8.68
N PHE A 507 15.58 15.08 8.06
CA PHE A 507 14.16 14.93 8.39
C PHE A 507 13.88 14.13 9.67
N CYS A 508 14.80 13.28 10.14
CA CYS A 508 14.55 12.42 11.30
C CYS A 508 14.25 13.19 12.60
N ASN A 509 14.68 14.45 12.71
CA ASN A 509 14.45 15.29 13.89
C ASN A 509 13.08 16.00 13.88
N PHE A 510 12.34 15.93 12.78
CA PHE A 510 11.07 16.65 12.59
C PHE A 510 9.84 15.74 12.60
N VAL A 511 10.02 14.43 12.77
CA VAL A 511 8.93 13.43 12.73
C VAL A 511 8.74 12.76 14.08
N GLU A 512 7.48 12.57 14.48
CA GLU A 512 7.11 11.87 15.72
C GLU A 512 6.92 10.36 15.47
N ALA A 513 8.01 9.66 15.11
CA ALA A 513 8.00 8.22 14.88
C ALA A 513 9.30 7.55 15.41
N PRO A 514 9.30 6.23 15.67
CA PRO A 514 10.49 5.52 16.13
C PRO A 514 11.70 5.65 15.19
N ASN A 515 11.44 5.81 13.89
CA ASN A 515 12.40 6.19 12.86
C ASN A 515 11.65 6.68 11.61
N LEU A 516 12.38 7.31 10.70
CA LEU A 516 11.81 7.91 9.50
C LEU A 516 11.19 6.89 8.53
N LEU A 517 11.69 5.65 8.48
CA LEU A 517 11.11 4.60 7.64
C LEU A 517 9.71 4.22 8.12
N VAL A 518 9.50 4.16 9.44
CA VAL A 518 8.18 3.89 10.03
C VAL A 518 7.21 5.02 9.69
N TYR A 519 7.65 6.28 9.84
CA TYR A 519 6.85 7.45 9.44
C TYR A 519 6.45 7.39 7.96
N CYS A 520 7.43 7.16 7.07
CA CYS A 520 7.19 7.03 5.64
C CYS A 520 6.13 5.97 5.31
N HIS A 521 6.25 4.76 5.89
CA HIS A 521 5.34 3.67 5.59
C HIS A 521 3.95 3.81 6.22
N GLN A 522 3.80 4.50 7.35
CA GLN A 522 2.53 4.57 8.08
C GLN A 522 1.76 5.85 7.80
N GLU A 523 2.45 6.98 7.66
CA GLU A 523 1.83 8.30 7.53
C GLU A 523 1.90 8.83 6.09
N VAL A 524 2.96 8.54 5.33
CA VAL A 524 3.18 9.15 4.00
C VAL A 524 2.65 8.27 2.86
N GLU A 525 3.10 7.01 2.79
CA GLU A 525 2.81 6.10 1.66
C GLU A 525 1.36 5.60 1.61
N VAL A 526 0.69 5.59 2.77
CA VAL A 526 -0.69 5.11 2.91
C VAL A 526 -1.66 6.15 2.33
N MET A 527 -2.53 5.69 1.42
CA MET A 527 -3.57 6.54 0.84
C MET A 527 -4.55 7.03 1.91
N ALA A 528 -5.10 8.23 1.70
CA ALA A 528 -6.03 8.90 2.60
C ALA A 528 -5.46 9.30 3.99
N MET A 529 -4.15 9.16 4.21
CA MET A 529 -3.49 9.76 5.39
C MET A 529 -3.27 11.25 5.18
N GLU A 530 -3.53 12.04 6.23
CA GLU A 530 -3.34 13.49 6.20
C GLU A 530 -1.87 13.85 5.95
N CYS A 531 -1.66 15.00 5.32
CA CYS A 531 -0.33 15.48 4.95
C CYS A 531 0.15 16.48 6.01
N ASP A 532 1.29 16.20 6.63
CA ASP A 532 1.90 17.09 7.62
C ASP A 532 2.89 18.06 6.97
N HIS A 533 3.34 19.07 7.70
CA HIS A 533 4.27 20.09 7.21
C HIS A 533 5.59 19.49 6.68
N VAL A 534 6.07 18.40 7.29
CA VAL A 534 7.28 17.69 6.86
C VAL A 534 7.11 17.11 5.45
N ASP A 535 5.94 16.55 5.15
CA ASP A 535 5.60 15.99 3.84
C ASP A 535 5.53 17.08 2.77
N ILE A 536 4.90 18.21 3.12
CA ILE A 536 4.76 19.38 2.23
C ILE A 536 6.14 19.92 1.86
N LEU A 537 7.01 20.08 2.84
CA LEU A 537 8.39 20.53 2.64
C LEU A 537 9.17 19.55 1.77
N ALA A 538 9.09 18.25 2.07
CA ALA A 538 9.78 17.22 1.30
C ALA A 538 9.33 17.18 -0.15
N LEU A 539 8.02 17.22 -0.42
CA LEU A 539 7.49 17.19 -1.78
C LEU A 539 7.79 18.49 -2.55
N SER A 540 7.72 19.64 -1.89
CA SER A 540 8.12 20.93 -2.44
C SER A 540 9.57 20.91 -2.91
N GLN A 541 10.49 20.39 -2.09
CA GLN A 541 11.90 20.25 -2.45
C GLN A 541 12.12 19.21 -3.55
N ALA A 542 11.44 18.07 -3.49
CA ALA A 542 11.58 16.99 -4.47
C ALA A 542 11.21 17.48 -5.88
N LEU A 543 10.14 18.27 -6.01
CA LEU A 543 9.64 18.77 -7.30
C LEU A 543 10.16 20.15 -7.70
N ASP A 544 10.90 20.84 -6.82
CA ASP A 544 11.34 22.23 -7.01
C ASP A 544 10.15 23.20 -7.21
N ILE A 545 9.13 23.05 -6.36
CA ILE A 545 7.88 23.81 -6.43
C ILE A 545 7.74 24.69 -5.20
N CYS A 546 7.57 26.00 -5.39
CA CYS A 546 7.25 26.92 -4.31
C CYS A 546 5.74 27.03 -4.08
N ILE A 547 5.32 26.77 -2.84
CA ILE A 547 3.94 26.66 -2.36
C ILE A 547 3.64 27.82 -1.41
N HIS A 548 2.49 28.48 -1.58
CA HIS A 548 1.92 29.39 -0.61
C HIS A 548 0.67 28.77 0.03
N ILE A 549 0.69 28.57 1.34
CA ILE A 549 -0.45 28.05 2.11
C ILE A 549 -1.05 29.19 2.91
N VAL A 550 -2.33 29.46 2.67
CA VAL A 550 -3.14 30.42 3.41
C VAL A 550 -3.99 29.61 4.40
N SER A 551 -3.70 29.76 5.70
CA SER A 551 -4.43 29.05 6.75
C SER A 551 -5.58 29.91 7.29
N MET A 552 -6.77 29.32 7.29
CA MET A 552 -7.96 29.87 7.96
C MET A 552 -7.99 29.52 9.45
N GLU A 553 -7.14 28.60 9.92
CA GLU A 553 -7.13 28.12 11.29
C GLU A 553 -6.54 29.15 12.27
N GLY A 554 -6.88 29.01 13.56
CA GLY A 554 -6.47 29.93 14.63
C GLY A 554 -7.47 31.06 14.96
N ASP A 555 -7.32 31.65 16.14
CA ASP A 555 -8.24 32.66 16.70
C ASP A 555 -7.94 34.10 16.26
N GLU A 556 -6.82 34.32 15.57
CA GLU A 556 -6.41 35.65 15.11
C GLU A 556 -7.38 36.20 14.06
N GLN A 557 -7.52 37.53 13.94
CA GLN A 557 -8.41 38.12 12.94
C GLN A 557 -7.81 38.16 11.52
N GLN A 558 -6.50 37.93 11.39
CA GLN A 558 -5.74 37.94 10.13
C GLN A 558 -5.50 36.51 9.62
N LEU A 559 -5.29 36.37 8.31
CA LEU A 559 -4.90 35.10 7.71
C LEU A 559 -3.43 34.79 8.02
N ALA A 560 -3.14 33.52 8.33
CA ALA A 560 -1.77 33.04 8.43
C ALA A 560 -1.27 32.62 7.05
N HIS A 561 -0.06 33.05 6.69
CA HIS A 561 0.55 32.80 5.40
C HIS A 561 1.87 32.05 5.58
N HIS A 562 2.00 30.89 4.92
CA HIS A 562 3.20 30.07 4.94
C HIS A 562 3.72 29.89 3.52
N VAL A 563 4.99 30.21 3.28
CA VAL A 563 5.63 30.04 1.96
C VAL A 563 6.76 29.03 2.09
N ILE A 564 6.72 27.99 1.25
CA ILE A 564 7.65 26.87 1.29
C ILE A 564 8.28 26.70 -0.11
N PRO A 565 9.61 26.75 -0.26
CA PRO A 565 10.60 27.14 0.76
C PRO A 565 10.53 28.64 1.10
N GLU A 566 10.99 29.01 2.30
CA GLU A 566 10.97 30.40 2.76
C GLU A 566 11.77 31.33 1.82
N GLY A 567 11.20 32.50 1.51
CA GLY A 567 11.85 33.53 0.68
C GLY A 567 11.77 33.32 -0.84
N ALA A 568 11.16 32.23 -1.31
CA ALA A 568 10.88 32.03 -2.73
C ALA A 568 9.55 32.67 -3.16
N GLU A 569 9.41 32.98 -4.45
CA GLU A 569 8.13 33.44 -5.02
C GLU A 569 7.21 32.23 -5.30
N PRO A 570 6.03 32.16 -4.67
CA PRO A 570 5.14 31.03 -4.82
C PRO A 570 4.48 30.99 -6.19
N SER A 571 4.52 29.82 -6.82
CA SER A 571 3.88 29.56 -8.12
C SER A 571 2.44 29.04 -8.01
N LEU A 572 2.04 28.63 -6.80
CA LEU A 572 0.73 28.09 -6.50
C LEU A 572 0.29 28.50 -5.09
N HIS A 573 -1.02 28.62 -4.90
CA HIS A 573 -1.61 29.05 -3.65
C HIS A 573 -2.68 28.05 -3.20
N LEU A 574 -2.59 27.59 -1.97
CA LEU A 574 -3.51 26.63 -1.36
C LEU A 574 -4.19 27.27 -0.16
N LEU A 575 -5.48 26.97 0.03
CA LEU A 575 -6.23 27.30 1.24
C LEU A 575 -6.23 26.09 2.16
N TYR A 576 -5.78 26.26 3.40
CA TYR A 576 -5.89 25.26 4.45
C TYR A 576 -7.01 25.63 5.42
N GLN A 577 -8.00 24.74 5.55
CA GLN A 577 -9.14 24.92 6.46
C GLN A 577 -9.65 23.55 6.91
N THR A 578 -9.75 23.33 8.23
CA THR A 578 -10.34 22.11 8.82
C THR A 578 -9.71 20.83 8.26
N SER A 579 -8.38 20.73 8.32
CA SER A 579 -7.61 19.60 7.77
C SER A 579 -7.79 19.35 6.26
N HIS A 580 -8.17 20.39 5.51
CA HIS A 580 -8.48 20.27 4.08
C HIS A 580 -7.79 21.33 3.23
N TYR A 581 -7.35 20.95 2.03
CA TYR A 581 -6.63 21.79 1.08
C TYR A 581 -7.45 22.07 -0.18
N ASN A 582 -7.70 23.35 -0.46
CA ASN A 582 -8.31 23.84 -1.71
C ASN A 582 -7.31 24.68 -2.51
N ILE A 583 -7.58 24.92 -3.79
CA ILE A 583 -6.70 25.72 -4.66
C ILE A 583 -7.22 27.14 -4.74
N LEU A 584 -6.35 28.12 -4.47
CA LEU A 584 -6.65 29.55 -4.54
C LEU A 584 -6.01 30.20 -5.76
N TYR A 585 -6.69 31.21 -6.28
CA TYR A 585 -6.18 32.02 -7.39
C TYR A 585 -6.14 33.50 -7.02
N PRO A 586 -4.96 34.14 -7.06
CA PRO A 586 -4.80 35.53 -6.69
C PRO A 586 -5.65 36.43 -7.57
N ARG A 587 -6.16 37.50 -6.98
CA ARG A 587 -6.74 38.59 -7.75
C ARG A 587 -5.61 39.29 -8.52
N LEU A 588 -5.79 39.49 -9.83
CA LEU A 588 -4.83 40.26 -10.64
C LEU A 588 -4.69 41.66 -10.04
N ARG A 589 -3.47 42.01 -9.60
CA ARG A 589 -3.15 43.38 -9.20
C ARG A 589 -3.06 44.23 -10.47
N HIS A 590 -4.02 45.12 -10.66
CA HIS A 590 -4.00 46.13 -11.72
C HIS A 590 -2.98 47.22 -11.45
#